data_AF-A0A2V9V823-F1
#
_entry.id   AF-A0A2V9V823-F1
#
_cell.length_a   1.000
_cell.length_b   1.000
_cell.length_c   1.000
_cell.angle_alpha   90.00
_cell.angle_beta   90.00
_cell.angle_gamma   90.00
#
_symmetry.space_group_name_H-M   'P 1'
#
loop_
_entity.id
_entity.type
_entity.pdbx_description
1 polymer ?
#
loop_
_entity_poly.entity_id
_entity_poly.type
_entity_poly.pdbx_seq_one_letter_code
_entity_poly.pdbx_strand_id
1 'polypeptide(L)'
;MLATTIRKVGEHLSKEQDSELQSMLSSAFVRLSQEASSRRNYPAVSEVCESMDGVAKARPVLASDMRPRIGVENRLPEFIEEALGSSEIPKDLIDVLRRTSQAAVEHLSDRFFRCMRREECDRMVDMVRELGSPALAQLREMLRTGQPRQASSTVGLLSRLDVGTMLELLPVRLKEFNRFYHDVVVRQVAYGAAHDRGRSLLELLEIIDPLVLPQAVDEIGMSGDRTASEPLIVMAQVGEAESRSPFVQLKAIESLGRLREPEAVPVLRQIVEAKKRWKWAHHRELRIAAAQSLVKIDPRYGSQVVADSGLEPAELAIAPLDAAPACPWVRQRRYERIVLSRKVSAQLGSSWGKSSIMIRELSLGGGMGTKEDNLRIGSEANLDISVGVRHIRAQVLLRRSRVNEVGFEIVNTDLESRYRLRRILVEALQRGPENKDIDWDGKRKA
;
A
#
# COMPACT_ATOMS: atom_id res chain seq x y z
N MET A 1 21.24 35.54 -17.79
CA MET A 1 20.63 36.29 -18.92
C MET A 1 19.17 35.93 -19.12
N LEU A 2 18.79 34.66 -19.30
CA LEU A 2 17.40 34.27 -19.58
C LEU A 2 16.39 34.73 -18.50
N ALA A 3 16.66 34.45 -17.22
CA ALA A 3 15.82 34.91 -16.10
C ALA A 3 15.65 36.44 -16.11
N THR A 4 16.75 37.20 -16.24
CA THR A 4 16.72 38.67 -16.31
C THR A 4 15.85 39.20 -17.45
N THR A 5 15.88 38.54 -18.61
CA THR A 5 15.02 38.90 -19.75
C THR A 5 13.54 38.61 -19.45
N ILE A 6 13.23 37.43 -18.89
CA ILE A 6 11.87 37.05 -18.49
C ILE A 6 11.28 38.08 -17.52
N ARG A 7 12.05 38.45 -16.48
CA ARG A 7 11.65 39.48 -15.51
C ARG A 7 11.26 40.80 -16.17
N LYS A 8 12.15 41.32 -17.03
CA LYS A 8 11.90 42.59 -17.73
C LYS A 8 10.65 42.52 -18.60
N VAL A 9 10.47 41.42 -19.34
CA VAL A 9 9.28 41.23 -20.18
C VAL A 9 8.01 41.14 -19.31
N GLY A 10 8.04 40.41 -18.18
CA GLY A 10 6.92 40.31 -17.25
C GLY A 10 6.54 41.62 -16.57
N GLU A 11 7.54 42.41 -16.15
CA GLU A 11 7.34 43.76 -15.58
C GLU A 11 6.70 44.72 -16.60
N HIS A 12 7.15 44.70 -17.85
CA HIS A 12 6.55 45.50 -18.93
C HIS A 12 5.14 45.03 -19.27
N LEU A 13 4.93 43.73 -19.39
CA LEU A 13 3.63 43.12 -19.68
C LEU A 13 2.55 43.50 -18.64
N SER A 14 2.96 43.62 -17.38
CA SER A 14 2.08 44.04 -16.27
C SER A 14 1.59 45.48 -16.39
N LYS A 15 2.28 46.34 -17.14
CA LYS A 15 2.03 47.79 -17.26
C LYS A 15 1.54 48.22 -18.65
N GLU A 16 1.79 47.43 -19.69
CA GLU A 16 1.55 47.80 -21.09
C GLU A 16 0.07 48.02 -21.43
N GLN A 17 -0.31 49.19 -21.95
CA GLN A 17 -1.72 49.48 -22.26
C GLN A 17 -2.08 49.26 -23.73
N ASP A 18 -1.09 49.25 -24.61
CA ASP A 18 -1.28 49.01 -26.04
C ASP A 18 -1.54 47.52 -26.32
N SER A 19 -2.60 47.23 -27.07
CA SER A 19 -3.05 45.85 -27.31
C SER A 19 -2.13 45.06 -28.25
N GLU A 20 -1.47 45.72 -29.20
CA GLU A 20 -0.53 45.09 -30.13
C GLU A 20 0.78 44.75 -29.40
N LEU A 21 1.34 45.71 -28.65
CA LEU A 21 2.52 45.50 -27.83
C LEU A 21 2.28 44.44 -26.75
N GLN A 22 1.11 44.47 -26.09
CA GLN A 22 0.74 43.45 -25.11
C GLN A 22 0.70 42.05 -25.74
N SER A 23 0.15 41.91 -26.95
CA SER A 23 0.11 40.64 -27.69
C SER A 23 1.53 40.13 -28.01
N MET A 24 2.41 41.01 -28.49
CA MET A 24 3.81 40.69 -28.77
C MET A 24 4.57 40.28 -27.49
N LEU A 25 4.44 41.05 -26.41
CA LEU A 25 5.06 40.75 -25.13
C LEU A 25 4.55 39.44 -24.53
N SER A 26 3.25 39.15 -24.66
CA SER A 26 2.67 37.88 -24.21
C SER A 26 3.27 36.70 -24.97
N SER A 27 3.38 36.80 -26.29
CA SER A 27 4.00 35.77 -27.13
C SER A 27 5.49 35.58 -26.81
N ALA A 28 6.23 36.67 -26.62
CA ALA A 28 7.63 36.63 -26.22
C ALA A 28 7.80 35.97 -24.84
N PHE A 29 6.99 36.35 -23.86
CA PHE A 29 7.01 35.79 -22.51
C PHE A 29 6.72 34.28 -22.52
N VAL A 30 5.69 33.85 -23.28
CA VAL A 30 5.36 32.42 -23.44
C VAL A 30 6.54 31.65 -24.03
N ARG A 31 7.16 32.14 -25.12
CA ARG A 31 8.30 31.47 -25.76
C ARG A 31 9.52 31.38 -24.84
N LEU A 32 9.84 32.47 -24.12
CA LEU A 32 10.94 32.47 -23.15
C LEU A 32 10.68 31.48 -22.00
N SER A 33 9.42 31.36 -21.57
CA SER A 33 9.01 30.41 -20.53
C SER A 33 9.14 28.96 -20.99
N GLN A 34 8.70 28.68 -22.22
CA GLN A 34 8.84 27.36 -22.84
C GLN A 34 10.31 26.99 -23.02
N GLU A 35 11.15 27.94 -23.43
CA GLU A 35 12.59 27.73 -23.59
C GLU A 35 13.28 27.47 -22.24
N ALA A 36 12.95 28.25 -21.20
CA ALA A 36 13.47 28.06 -19.85
C ALA A 36 13.15 26.66 -19.33
N SER A 37 11.91 26.22 -19.52
CA SER A 37 11.47 24.89 -19.13
C SER A 37 12.16 23.79 -19.94
N SER A 38 12.32 23.97 -21.26
CA SER A 38 12.95 22.98 -22.15
C SER A 38 14.42 22.78 -21.87
N ARG A 39 15.11 23.85 -21.47
CA ARG A 39 16.50 23.79 -21.00
C ARG A 39 16.63 23.38 -19.53
N ARG A 40 15.52 23.16 -18.82
CA ARG A 40 15.50 22.91 -17.36
C ARG A 40 16.28 23.97 -16.58
N ASN A 41 16.20 25.22 -17.03
CA ASN A 41 16.87 26.35 -16.37
C ASN A 41 15.98 26.82 -15.20
N TYR A 42 16.07 26.16 -14.07
CA TYR A 42 15.21 26.42 -12.91
C TYR A 42 15.25 27.85 -12.37
N PRO A 43 16.40 28.57 -12.35
CA PRO A 43 16.40 29.99 -12.04
C PRO A 43 15.48 30.80 -12.97
N ALA A 44 15.50 30.50 -14.28
CA ALA A 44 14.63 31.16 -15.24
C ALA A 44 13.16 30.72 -15.10
N VAL A 45 12.88 29.45 -14.81
CA VAL A 45 11.50 28.97 -14.57
C VAL A 45 10.92 29.57 -13.28
N SER A 46 11.72 29.69 -12.22
CA SER A 46 11.32 30.34 -10.97
C SER A 46 10.92 31.80 -11.23
N GLU A 47 11.70 32.50 -12.04
CA GLU A 47 11.41 33.87 -12.49
C GLU A 47 10.14 33.96 -13.36
N VAL A 48 9.86 32.95 -14.21
CA VAL A 48 8.57 32.87 -14.95
C VAL A 48 7.40 32.86 -13.97
N CYS A 49 7.46 32.01 -12.96
CA CYS A 49 6.41 31.91 -11.95
C CYS A 49 6.23 33.24 -11.21
N GLU A 50 7.33 33.86 -10.78
CA GLU A 50 7.30 35.16 -10.10
C GLU A 50 6.71 36.28 -10.95
N SER A 51 7.16 36.38 -12.19
CA SER A 51 6.64 37.34 -13.16
C SER A 51 5.15 37.12 -13.42
N MET A 52 4.70 35.86 -13.50
CA MET A 52 3.28 35.53 -13.67
C MET A 52 2.43 35.88 -12.45
N ASP A 53 2.96 35.74 -11.23
CA ASP A 53 2.27 36.20 -10.02
C ASP A 53 2.08 37.73 -10.04
N GLY A 54 3.08 38.46 -10.53
CA GLY A 54 3.00 39.91 -10.77
C GLY A 54 1.94 40.27 -11.80
N VAL A 55 1.95 39.60 -12.96
CA VAL A 55 0.95 39.80 -14.02
C VAL A 55 -0.45 39.44 -13.53
N ALA A 56 -0.62 38.37 -12.76
CA ALA A 56 -1.92 37.96 -12.23
C ALA A 56 -2.51 38.99 -11.26
N LYS A 57 -1.68 39.64 -10.45
CA LYS A 57 -2.11 40.73 -9.55
C LYS A 57 -2.53 41.98 -10.32
N ALA A 58 -1.77 42.36 -11.35
CA ALA A 58 -2.06 43.56 -12.12
C ALA A 58 -3.17 43.35 -13.16
N ARG A 59 -3.23 42.16 -13.78
CA ARG A 59 -3.98 41.84 -15.00
C ARG A 59 -4.46 40.38 -14.98
N PRO A 60 -5.46 40.03 -14.15
CA PRO A 60 -5.86 38.65 -13.91
C PRO A 60 -6.38 37.92 -15.16
N VAL A 61 -7.11 38.59 -16.04
CA VAL A 61 -7.64 37.99 -17.28
C VAL A 61 -6.49 37.58 -18.22
N LEU A 62 -5.52 38.47 -18.42
CA LEU A 62 -4.34 38.18 -19.24
C LEU A 62 -3.53 37.01 -18.68
N ALA A 63 -3.32 36.99 -17.36
CA ALA A 63 -2.63 35.89 -16.70
C ALA A 63 -3.36 34.55 -16.89
N SER A 64 -4.68 34.54 -16.77
CA SER A 64 -5.53 33.37 -17.03
C SER A 64 -5.37 32.85 -18.45
N ASP A 65 -5.36 33.74 -19.45
CA ASP A 65 -5.20 33.37 -20.85
C ASP A 65 -3.80 32.85 -21.18
N MET A 66 -2.77 33.32 -20.47
CA MET A 66 -1.37 32.95 -20.72
C MET A 66 -0.96 31.67 -20.01
N ARG A 67 -1.46 31.42 -18.79
CA ARG A 67 -1.03 30.31 -17.94
C ARG A 67 -1.04 28.93 -18.66
N PRO A 68 -2.08 28.55 -19.42
CA PRO A 68 -2.09 27.28 -20.17
C PRO A 68 -1.01 27.20 -21.26
N ARG A 69 -0.65 28.33 -21.87
CA ARG A 69 0.34 28.42 -22.97
C ARG A 69 1.78 28.32 -22.47
N ILE A 70 2.04 28.81 -21.26
CA ILE A 70 3.34 28.68 -20.59
C ILE A 70 3.60 27.22 -20.22
N GLY A 71 2.60 26.55 -19.62
CA GLY A 71 2.63 25.10 -19.45
C GLY A 71 3.65 24.57 -18.43
N VAL A 72 4.07 25.37 -17.44
CA VAL A 72 4.97 24.91 -16.36
C VAL A 72 4.35 23.73 -15.60
N GLU A 73 3.06 23.79 -15.29
CA GLU A 73 2.33 22.73 -14.60
C GLU A 73 2.36 21.40 -15.37
N ASN A 74 2.28 21.45 -16.71
CA ASN A 74 2.35 20.26 -17.57
C ASN A 74 3.71 19.54 -17.49
N ARG A 75 4.74 20.21 -16.96
CA ARG A 75 6.11 19.69 -16.84
C ARG A 75 6.49 19.30 -15.43
N LEU A 76 5.61 19.49 -14.45
CA LEU A 76 5.84 19.07 -13.07
C LEU A 76 6.24 17.59 -12.95
N PRO A 77 5.68 16.63 -13.72
CA PRO A 77 6.15 15.25 -13.65
C PRO A 77 7.65 15.10 -13.96
N GLU A 78 8.18 15.85 -14.94
CA GLU A 78 9.60 15.83 -15.30
C GLU A 78 10.46 16.49 -14.21
N PHE A 79 9.98 17.59 -13.64
CA PHE A 79 10.66 18.32 -12.58
C PHE A 79 10.73 17.51 -11.28
N ILE A 80 9.65 16.83 -10.94
CA ILE A 80 9.58 15.90 -9.80
C ILE A 80 10.51 14.70 -10.03
N GLU A 81 10.55 14.14 -11.24
CA GLU A 81 11.49 13.05 -11.57
C GLU A 81 12.94 13.49 -11.36
N GLU A 82 13.33 14.67 -11.84
CA GLU A 82 14.69 15.19 -11.67
C GLU A 82 15.02 15.45 -10.20
N ALA A 83 14.09 16.05 -9.45
CA ALA A 83 14.25 16.27 -8.02
C ALA A 83 14.38 14.94 -7.24
N LEU A 84 13.58 13.92 -7.57
CA LEU A 84 13.66 12.60 -6.94
C LEU A 84 14.92 11.84 -7.35
N GLY A 85 15.48 12.08 -8.54
CA GLY A 85 16.71 11.44 -9.02
C GLY A 85 17.99 12.08 -8.48
N SER A 86 17.92 13.32 -8.02
CA SER A 86 19.07 14.09 -7.55
C SER A 86 19.49 13.73 -6.12
N SER A 87 20.79 13.81 -5.80
CA SER A 87 21.28 13.65 -4.42
C SER A 87 20.90 14.83 -3.53
N GLU A 88 20.93 16.05 -4.10
CA GLU A 88 20.44 17.27 -3.48
C GLU A 88 19.51 17.97 -4.46
N ILE A 89 18.34 18.41 -4.00
CA ILE A 89 17.36 19.09 -4.87
C ILE A 89 17.82 20.54 -5.07
N PRO A 90 17.97 21.02 -6.33
CA PRO A 90 18.33 22.41 -6.57
C PRO A 90 17.33 23.38 -5.92
N LYS A 91 17.83 24.41 -5.23
CA LYS A 91 16.98 25.39 -4.52
C LYS A 91 15.94 26.04 -5.44
N ASP A 92 16.35 26.45 -6.64
CA ASP A 92 15.44 27.06 -7.61
C ASP A 92 14.34 26.09 -8.07
N LEU A 93 14.63 24.79 -8.12
CA LEU A 93 13.64 23.76 -8.45
C LEU A 93 12.61 23.63 -7.32
N ILE A 94 13.06 23.63 -6.05
CA ILE A 94 12.16 23.70 -4.90
C ILE A 94 11.29 24.94 -4.96
N ASP A 95 11.84 26.11 -5.28
CA ASP A 95 11.07 27.35 -5.36
C ASP A 95 10.01 27.30 -6.47
N VAL A 96 10.30 26.70 -7.63
CA VAL A 96 9.31 26.43 -8.69
C VAL A 96 8.19 25.52 -8.17
N LEU A 97 8.54 24.41 -7.51
CA LEU A 97 7.56 23.46 -6.99
C LEU A 97 6.72 24.07 -5.85
N ARG A 98 7.31 24.96 -5.04
CA ARG A 98 6.63 25.63 -3.93
C ARG A 98 5.57 26.62 -4.45
N ARG A 99 5.88 27.34 -5.54
CA ARG A 99 4.92 28.23 -6.24
C ARG A 99 3.81 27.48 -6.98
N THR A 100 4.04 26.21 -7.30
CA THR A 100 3.08 25.30 -7.94
C THR A 100 2.64 24.18 -7.00
N SER A 101 2.68 24.44 -5.69
CA SER A 101 2.56 23.40 -4.64
C SER A 101 1.29 22.56 -4.75
N GLN A 102 0.17 23.15 -5.18
CA GLN A 102 -1.07 22.39 -5.39
C GLN A 102 -0.88 21.24 -6.40
N ALA A 103 -0.49 21.58 -7.63
CA ALA A 103 -0.27 20.59 -8.68
C ALA A 103 0.90 19.65 -8.36
N ALA A 104 1.98 20.18 -7.76
CA ALA A 104 3.12 19.37 -7.34
C ALA A 104 2.73 18.30 -6.32
N VAL A 105 1.93 18.66 -5.30
CA VAL A 105 1.43 17.73 -4.28
C VAL A 105 0.49 16.68 -4.86
N GLU A 106 -0.36 17.05 -5.81
CA GLU A 106 -1.23 16.10 -6.51
C GLU A 106 -0.42 15.05 -7.28
N HIS A 107 0.61 15.49 -8.00
CA HIS A 107 1.53 14.58 -8.70
C HIS A 107 2.34 13.70 -7.74
N LEU A 108 2.87 14.26 -6.65
CA LEU A 108 3.58 13.50 -5.62
C LEU A 108 2.67 12.46 -4.95
N SER A 109 1.41 12.80 -4.69
CA SER A 109 0.43 11.87 -4.09
C SER A 109 0.08 10.73 -5.04
N ASP A 110 -0.17 11.00 -6.34
CA ASP A 110 -0.44 9.94 -7.33
C ASP A 110 0.78 9.06 -7.57
N ARG A 111 2.00 9.63 -7.55
CA ARG A 111 3.25 8.86 -7.67
C ARG A 111 3.45 7.98 -6.43
N PHE A 112 3.32 8.54 -5.22
CA PHE A 112 3.43 7.80 -3.98
C PHE A 112 2.45 6.62 -3.95
N PHE A 113 1.20 6.87 -4.36
CA PHE A 113 0.15 5.85 -4.42
C PHE A 113 0.53 4.61 -5.24
N ARG A 114 1.33 4.79 -6.31
CA ARG A 114 1.77 3.72 -7.23
C ARG A 114 3.18 3.21 -6.94
N CYS A 115 3.92 3.88 -6.06
CA CYS A 115 5.30 3.57 -5.78
C CYS A 115 5.45 2.19 -5.17
N MET A 116 6.51 1.48 -5.58
CA MET A 116 6.83 0.14 -5.08
C MET A 116 8.12 0.12 -4.25
N ARG A 117 8.93 1.18 -4.30
CA ARG A 117 10.25 1.25 -3.66
C ARG A 117 10.22 2.16 -2.43
N ARG A 118 10.74 1.68 -1.30
CA ARG A 118 10.78 2.44 -0.04
C ARG A 118 11.58 3.73 -0.17
N GLU A 119 12.76 3.64 -0.77
CA GLU A 119 13.65 4.78 -0.97
C GLU A 119 12.97 5.91 -1.76
N GLU A 120 12.19 5.58 -2.78
CA GLU A 120 11.45 6.57 -3.56
C GLU A 120 10.31 7.20 -2.74
N CYS A 121 9.60 6.41 -1.93
CA CYS A 121 8.63 6.92 -0.96
C CYS A 121 9.27 7.90 0.04
N ASP A 122 10.45 7.56 0.59
CA ASP A 122 11.17 8.43 1.53
C ASP A 122 11.57 9.75 0.86
N ARG A 123 12.13 9.70 -0.36
CA ARG A 123 12.45 10.92 -1.14
C ARG A 123 11.23 11.80 -1.40
N MET A 124 10.06 11.21 -1.68
CA MET A 124 8.81 11.97 -1.85
C MET A 124 8.34 12.62 -0.54
N VAL A 125 8.47 11.93 0.59
CA VAL A 125 8.16 12.50 1.91
C VAL A 125 9.08 13.69 2.21
N ASP A 126 10.38 13.54 1.97
CA ASP A 126 11.36 14.60 2.19
C ASP A 126 11.11 15.80 1.26
N MET A 127 10.76 15.55 -0.01
CA MET A 127 10.39 16.62 -0.93
C MET A 127 9.17 17.41 -0.45
N VAL A 128 8.09 16.75 -0.01
CA VAL A 128 6.92 17.45 0.53
C VAL A 128 7.28 18.25 1.78
N ARG A 129 8.19 17.73 2.63
CA ARG A 129 8.71 18.47 3.79
C ARG A 129 9.43 19.76 3.36
N GLU A 130 10.26 19.71 2.33
CA GLU A 130 10.93 20.88 1.76
C GLU A 130 9.97 21.90 1.11
N LEU A 131 8.86 21.44 0.53
CA LEU A 131 7.80 22.34 0.04
C LEU A 131 7.11 23.10 1.18
N GLY A 132 7.08 22.52 2.39
CA GLY A 132 6.66 23.18 3.62
C GLY A 132 5.15 23.26 3.82
N SER A 133 4.72 24.19 4.68
CA SER A 133 3.33 24.30 5.15
C SER A 133 2.25 24.40 4.05
N PRO A 134 2.45 25.11 2.93
CA PRO A 134 1.45 25.16 1.86
C PRO A 134 1.16 23.78 1.25
N ALA A 135 2.20 22.97 1.05
CA ALA A 135 2.04 21.62 0.52
C ALA A 135 1.30 20.70 1.51
N LEU A 136 1.62 20.82 2.80
CA LEU A 136 0.93 20.06 3.85
C LEU A 136 -0.54 20.49 3.99
N ALA A 137 -0.83 21.79 3.90
CA ALA A 137 -2.20 22.30 3.88
C ALA A 137 -2.99 21.73 2.70
N GLN A 138 -2.38 21.63 1.52
CA GLN A 138 -3.01 21.01 0.36
C GLN A 138 -3.30 19.52 0.57
N LEU A 139 -2.35 18.74 1.12
CA LEU A 139 -2.59 17.32 1.41
C LEU A 139 -3.78 17.11 2.36
N ARG A 140 -3.87 17.95 3.40
CA ARG A 140 -5.00 17.93 4.36
C ARG A 140 -6.31 18.25 3.67
N GLU A 141 -6.34 19.24 2.78
CA GLU A 141 -7.55 19.62 2.06
C GLU A 141 -7.99 18.54 1.07
N MET A 142 -7.05 17.95 0.33
CA MET A 142 -7.33 16.80 -0.54
C MET A 142 -7.91 15.61 0.24
N LEU A 143 -7.44 15.34 1.46
CA LEU A 143 -8.03 14.29 2.32
C LEU A 143 -9.44 14.69 2.78
N ARG A 144 -9.63 15.94 3.19
CA ARG A 144 -10.88 16.47 3.75
C ARG A 144 -12.02 16.50 2.72
N THR A 145 -11.79 17.06 1.54
CA THR A 145 -12.86 17.40 0.58
C THR A 145 -12.71 16.69 -0.77
N GLY A 146 -11.53 16.12 -1.06
CA GLY A 146 -11.27 15.42 -2.31
C GLY A 146 -12.14 14.18 -2.49
N GLN A 147 -12.38 13.79 -3.76
CA GLN A 147 -13.03 12.53 -4.09
C GLN A 147 -12.27 11.33 -3.50
N PRO A 148 -12.90 10.18 -3.23
CA PRO A 148 -12.25 9.05 -2.55
C PRO A 148 -10.89 8.64 -3.13
N ARG A 149 -10.70 8.70 -4.45
CA ARG A 149 -9.41 8.43 -5.10
C ARG A 149 -8.32 9.45 -4.74
N GLN A 150 -8.66 10.73 -4.77
CA GLN A 150 -7.74 11.81 -4.44
C GLN A 150 -7.45 11.86 -2.94
N ALA A 151 -8.48 11.68 -2.11
CA ALA A 151 -8.32 11.65 -0.67
C ALA A 151 -7.47 10.46 -0.21
N SER A 152 -7.69 9.27 -0.78
CA SER A 152 -6.91 8.08 -0.41
C SER A 152 -5.46 8.11 -0.92
N SER A 153 -5.14 8.90 -1.96
CA SER A 153 -3.76 8.99 -2.46
C SER A 153 -2.84 9.83 -1.57
N THR A 154 -3.38 10.69 -0.72
CA THR A 154 -2.58 11.52 0.21
C THR A 154 -2.20 10.80 1.50
N VAL A 155 -2.94 9.74 1.85
CA VAL A 155 -2.79 9.00 3.13
C VAL A 155 -1.37 8.53 3.37
N GLY A 156 -0.69 8.05 2.33
CA GLY A 156 0.68 7.54 2.46
C GLY A 156 1.66 8.63 2.90
N LEU A 157 1.55 9.82 2.29
CA LEU A 157 2.36 10.99 2.65
C LEU A 157 1.96 11.54 4.04
N LEU A 158 0.66 11.68 4.30
CA LEU A 158 0.16 12.18 5.60
C LEU A 158 0.54 11.25 6.76
N SER A 159 0.60 9.94 6.55
CA SER A 159 1.06 8.99 7.58
C SER A 159 2.51 9.23 8.04
N ARG A 160 3.31 10.00 7.29
CA ARG A 160 4.69 10.37 7.62
C ARG A 160 4.88 11.85 7.97
N LEU A 161 3.94 12.70 7.58
CA LEU A 161 4.06 14.15 7.68
C LEU A 161 3.11 14.76 8.71
N ASP A 162 1.95 14.15 8.92
CA ASP A 162 0.92 14.66 9.83
C ASP A 162 -0.12 13.57 10.18
N VAL A 163 0.31 12.64 11.03
CA VAL A 163 -0.52 11.53 11.52
C VAL A 163 -1.73 12.06 12.30
N GLY A 164 -1.58 13.15 13.05
CA GLY A 164 -2.65 13.73 13.86
C GLY A 164 -3.86 14.14 13.01
N THR A 165 -3.66 14.99 12.00
CA THR A 165 -4.75 15.38 11.10
C THR A 165 -5.24 14.20 10.24
N MET A 166 -4.37 13.28 9.87
CA MET A 166 -4.79 12.06 9.16
C MET A 166 -5.81 11.26 9.97
N LEU A 167 -5.53 11.01 11.26
CA LEU A 167 -6.39 10.25 12.16
C LEU A 167 -7.64 11.03 12.59
N GLU A 168 -7.61 12.36 12.55
CA GLU A 168 -8.81 13.20 12.74
C GLU A 168 -9.77 13.07 11.54
N LEU A 169 -9.26 13.11 10.31
CA LEU A 169 -10.08 13.16 9.10
C LEU A 169 -10.55 11.77 8.64
N LEU A 170 -9.69 10.76 8.66
CA LEU A 170 -10.01 9.42 8.12
C LEU A 170 -11.27 8.78 8.71
N PRO A 171 -11.57 8.84 10.03
CA PRO A 171 -12.79 8.30 10.60
C PRO A 171 -14.09 8.80 9.95
N VAL A 172 -14.12 10.07 9.54
CA VAL A 172 -15.28 10.66 8.86
C VAL A 172 -15.26 10.25 7.39
N ARG A 173 -14.11 10.37 6.72
CA ARG A 173 -13.97 10.05 5.28
C ARG A 173 -14.26 8.58 4.97
N LEU A 174 -13.80 7.65 5.80
CA LEU A 174 -13.98 6.21 5.60
C LEU A 174 -15.46 5.80 5.55
N LYS A 175 -16.34 6.50 6.27
CA LYS A 175 -17.79 6.21 6.21
C LYS A 175 -18.41 6.48 4.84
N GLU A 176 -17.80 7.36 4.06
CA GLU A 176 -18.21 7.67 2.68
C GLU A 176 -17.49 6.80 1.64
N PHE A 177 -16.47 6.06 2.06
CA PHE A 177 -15.66 5.25 1.18
C PHE A 177 -16.27 3.87 1.02
N ASN A 178 -16.16 3.32 -0.19
CA ASN A 178 -16.40 1.89 -0.37
C ASN A 178 -15.18 1.10 0.11
N ARG A 179 -15.39 -0.20 0.36
CA ARG A 179 -14.34 -1.13 0.82
C ARG A 179 -13.02 -1.06 0.06
N PHE A 180 -13.06 -0.85 -1.26
CA PHE A 180 -11.84 -0.74 -2.06
C PHE A 180 -10.93 0.37 -1.54
N TYR A 181 -11.50 1.51 -1.15
CA TYR A 181 -10.74 2.61 -0.58
C TYR A 181 -10.30 2.36 0.88
N HIS A 182 -11.00 1.52 1.65
CA HIS A 182 -10.47 1.05 2.95
C HIS A 182 -9.19 0.22 2.75
N ASP A 183 -9.18 -0.72 1.79
CA ASP A 183 -7.96 -1.48 1.43
C ASP A 183 -6.84 -0.56 0.96
N VAL A 184 -7.16 0.45 0.15
CA VAL A 184 -6.18 1.46 -0.26
C VAL A 184 -5.59 2.19 0.95
N VAL A 185 -6.41 2.68 1.88
CA VAL A 185 -5.96 3.42 3.07
C VAL A 185 -4.98 2.59 3.88
N VAL A 186 -5.31 1.34 4.20
CA VAL A 186 -4.42 0.43 4.93
C VAL A 186 -3.10 0.21 4.19
N ARG A 187 -3.14 0.05 2.86
CA ARG A 187 -1.92 -0.08 2.04
C ARG A 187 -1.08 1.18 2.04
N GLN A 188 -1.70 2.35 1.93
CA GLN A 188 -0.97 3.62 1.91
C GLN A 188 -0.28 3.89 3.24
N VAL A 189 -0.92 3.61 4.39
CA VAL A 189 -0.26 3.67 5.70
C VAL A 189 0.91 2.68 5.79
N ALA A 190 0.74 1.46 5.26
CA ALA A 190 1.82 0.48 5.21
C ALA A 190 3.00 0.93 4.33
N TYR A 191 2.71 1.60 3.20
CA TYR A 191 3.72 2.12 2.27
C TYR A 191 4.48 3.31 2.85
N GLY A 192 3.78 4.20 3.58
CA GLY A 192 4.36 5.28 4.36
C GLY A 192 5.43 4.78 5.33
N ALA A 193 5.22 3.59 5.90
CA ALA A 193 6.20 2.92 6.75
C ALA A 193 6.67 3.76 7.95
N ALA A 194 5.78 4.60 8.48
CA ALA A 194 6.02 5.33 9.71
C ALA A 194 6.29 4.37 10.88
N HIS A 195 7.11 4.80 11.83
CA HIS A 195 7.48 3.98 12.99
C HIS A 195 6.26 3.60 13.85
N ASP A 196 5.31 4.52 13.97
CA ASP A 196 4.04 4.42 14.71
C ASP A 196 2.86 3.98 13.82
N ARG A 197 3.13 3.37 12.66
CA ARG A 197 2.06 2.90 11.76
C ARG A 197 1.18 1.82 12.39
N GLY A 198 1.72 1.03 13.31
CA GLY A 198 0.95 0.00 14.03
C GLY A 198 -0.13 0.65 14.87
N ARG A 199 0.26 1.61 15.71
CA ARG A 199 -0.67 2.45 16.47
C ARG A 199 -1.66 3.21 15.57
N SER A 200 -1.19 3.80 14.47
CA SER A 200 -2.07 4.51 13.54
C SER A 200 -3.16 3.61 12.95
N LEU A 201 -2.83 2.36 12.62
CA LEU A 201 -3.80 1.39 12.14
C LEU A 201 -4.76 0.91 13.24
N LEU A 202 -4.29 0.80 14.48
CA LEU A 202 -5.13 0.46 15.64
C LEU A 202 -6.29 1.44 15.81
N GLU A 203 -6.02 2.74 15.76
CA GLU A 203 -7.03 3.82 15.88
C GLU A 203 -8.12 3.74 14.79
N LEU A 204 -7.86 3.02 13.70
CA LEU A 204 -8.78 2.87 12.58
C LEU A 204 -9.50 1.51 12.56
N LEU A 205 -9.10 0.52 13.37
CA LEU A 205 -9.59 -0.87 13.23
C LEU A 205 -11.11 -1.00 13.32
N GLU A 206 -11.75 -0.25 14.21
CA GLU A 206 -13.21 -0.32 14.41
C GLU A 206 -14.00 0.28 13.23
N ILE A 207 -13.34 1.05 12.37
CA ILE A 207 -13.94 1.78 11.25
C ILE A 207 -13.62 1.08 9.92
N ILE A 208 -12.56 0.27 9.89
CA ILE A 208 -12.15 -0.48 8.71
C ILE A 208 -13.20 -1.55 8.38
N ASP A 209 -13.51 -1.70 7.09
CA ASP A 209 -14.43 -2.74 6.61
C ASP A 209 -13.96 -4.13 7.09
N PRO A 210 -14.88 -5.00 7.56
CA PRO A 210 -14.52 -6.31 8.13
C PRO A 210 -13.66 -7.20 7.22
N LEU A 211 -13.77 -7.06 5.89
CA LEU A 211 -12.95 -7.81 4.93
C LEU A 211 -11.58 -7.19 4.67
N VAL A 212 -11.33 -5.98 5.15
CA VAL A 212 -10.01 -5.34 5.12
C VAL A 212 -9.30 -5.47 6.48
N LEU A 213 -10.06 -5.68 7.56
CA LEU A 213 -9.53 -5.81 8.91
C LEU A 213 -8.38 -6.83 9.07
N PRO A 214 -8.44 -8.05 8.49
CA PRO A 214 -7.34 -9.01 8.54
C PRO A 214 -6.02 -8.47 7.97
N GLN A 215 -6.09 -7.66 6.92
CA GLN A 215 -4.92 -7.02 6.32
C GLN A 215 -4.36 -5.94 7.24
N ALA A 216 -5.21 -5.11 7.85
CA ALA A 216 -4.77 -4.10 8.81
C ALA A 216 -4.04 -4.75 10.00
N VAL A 217 -4.59 -5.85 10.55
CA VAL A 217 -3.96 -6.62 11.63
C VAL A 217 -2.61 -7.21 11.20
N ASP A 218 -2.51 -7.74 9.98
CA ASP A 218 -1.22 -8.20 9.42
C ASP A 218 -0.21 -7.04 9.31
N GLU A 219 -0.63 -5.86 8.85
CA GLU A 219 0.25 -4.69 8.75
C GLU A 219 0.72 -4.17 10.11
N ILE A 220 -0.12 -4.22 11.14
CA ILE A 220 0.29 -3.95 12.53
C ILE A 220 1.41 -4.92 12.93
N GLY A 221 1.23 -6.23 12.70
CA GLY A 221 2.28 -7.22 13.00
C GLY A 221 3.59 -7.00 12.24
N MET A 222 3.51 -6.51 11.00
CA MET A 222 4.67 -6.18 10.18
C MET A 222 5.32 -4.84 10.52
N SER A 223 4.69 -4.01 11.34
CA SER A 223 5.21 -2.70 11.73
C SER A 223 6.41 -2.77 12.67
N GLY A 224 6.47 -3.81 13.52
CA GLY A 224 7.41 -3.83 14.64
C GLY A 224 7.01 -2.92 15.81
N ASP A 225 5.88 -2.22 15.70
CA ASP A 225 5.35 -1.32 16.72
C ASP A 225 4.65 -2.12 17.84
N ARG A 226 5.38 -2.33 18.94
CA ARG A 226 4.89 -3.04 20.12
C ARG A 226 3.90 -2.23 20.96
N THR A 227 3.71 -0.94 20.67
CA THR A 227 2.63 -0.19 21.34
C THR A 227 1.25 -0.72 20.95
N ALA A 228 1.18 -1.52 19.89
CA ALA A 228 -0.03 -2.17 19.43
C ALA A 228 -0.33 -3.55 20.05
N SER A 229 0.52 -4.03 20.96
CA SER A 229 0.49 -5.41 21.44
C SER A 229 -0.75 -5.76 22.26
N GLU A 230 -1.17 -4.91 23.21
CA GLU A 230 -2.30 -5.21 24.09
C GLU A 230 -3.62 -5.43 23.32
N PRO A 231 -4.04 -4.54 22.40
CA PRO A 231 -5.21 -4.81 21.56
C PRO A 231 -5.10 -6.11 20.75
N LEU A 232 -3.91 -6.45 20.24
CA LEU A 232 -3.69 -7.70 19.53
C LEU A 232 -3.84 -8.92 20.44
N ILE A 233 -3.39 -8.85 21.70
CA ILE A 233 -3.58 -9.92 22.69
C ILE A 233 -5.07 -10.15 22.94
N VAL A 234 -5.86 -9.07 23.06
CA VAL A 234 -7.32 -9.15 23.18
C VAL A 234 -7.94 -9.80 21.93
N MET A 235 -7.53 -9.37 20.74
CA MET A 235 -8.02 -9.93 19.47
C MET A 235 -7.62 -11.40 19.25
N ALA A 236 -6.51 -11.86 19.83
CA ALA A 236 -6.06 -13.25 19.78
C ALA A 236 -6.92 -14.19 20.64
N GLN A 237 -7.69 -13.67 21.59
CA GLN A 237 -8.67 -14.43 22.36
C GLN A 237 -9.97 -14.63 21.56
N VAL A 238 -10.79 -15.61 21.96
CA VAL A 238 -12.09 -15.86 21.34
C VAL A 238 -13.00 -14.63 21.54
N GLY A 239 -13.66 -14.19 20.47
CA GLY A 239 -14.67 -13.13 20.51
C GLY A 239 -15.89 -13.48 19.67
N GLU A 240 -17.01 -12.83 19.97
CA GLU A 240 -18.30 -13.09 19.30
C GLU A 240 -18.66 -12.01 18.26
N ALA A 241 -17.98 -10.86 18.27
CA ALA A 241 -18.18 -9.79 17.31
C ALA A 241 -17.61 -10.15 15.92
N GLU A 242 -18.16 -9.58 14.85
CA GLU A 242 -17.67 -9.80 13.47
C GLU A 242 -16.21 -9.31 13.29
N SER A 243 -15.85 -8.19 13.94
CA SER A 243 -14.48 -7.69 14.07
C SER A 243 -13.54 -8.63 14.84
N ARG A 244 -14.06 -9.72 15.39
CA ARG A 244 -13.34 -10.78 16.10
C ARG A 244 -13.61 -12.16 15.49
N SER A 245 -13.84 -12.22 14.17
CA SER A 245 -13.99 -13.48 13.46
C SER A 245 -12.79 -14.42 13.68
N PRO A 246 -12.96 -15.74 13.55
CA PRO A 246 -11.85 -16.68 13.72
C PRO A 246 -10.64 -16.43 12.81
N PHE A 247 -10.86 -15.85 11.63
CA PHE A 247 -9.76 -15.47 10.73
C PHE A 247 -9.01 -14.24 11.25
N VAL A 248 -9.72 -13.24 11.78
CA VAL A 248 -9.09 -12.08 12.44
C VAL A 248 -8.32 -12.52 13.69
N GLN A 249 -8.87 -13.43 14.49
CA GLN A 249 -8.17 -14.03 15.64
C GLN A 249 -6.87 -14.69 15.21
N LEU A 250 -6.90 -15.47 14.11
CA LEU A 250 -5.72 -16.08 13.52
C LEU A 250 -4.68 -15.03 13.11
N LYS A 251 -5.09 -13.94 12.47
CA LYS A 251 -4.19 -12.84 12.09
C LYS A 251 -3.57 -12.14 13.30
N ALA A 252 -4.34 -11.92 14.37
CA ALA A 252 -3.84 -11.33 15.60
C ALA A 252 -2.74 -12.20 16.22
N ILE A 253 -2.96 -13.52 16.29
CA ILE A 253 -1.97 -14.50 16.75
C ILE A 253 -0.68 -14.40 15.91
N GLU A 254 -0.80 -14.46 14.58
CA GLU A 254 0.37 -14.37 13.68
C GLU A 254 1.11 -13.03 13.85
N SER A 255 0.40 -11.92 14.04
CA SER A 255 0.96 -10.60 14.28
C SER A 255 1.71 -10.49 15.60
N LEU A 256 1.20 -11.08 16.69
CA LEU A 256 1.92 -11.16 17.97
C LEU A 256 3.23 -11.94 17.83
N GLY A 257 3.23 -13.02 17.05
CA GLY A 257 4.44 -13.75 16.71
C GLY A 257 5.47 -12.91 15.96
N ARG A 258 5.04 -12.06 15.01
CA ARG A 258 5.92 -11.16 14.25
C ARG A 258 6.50 -10.04 15.12
N LEU A 259 5.71 -9.49 16.05
CA LEU A 259 6.17 -8.48 17.02
C LEU A 259 7.10 -9.07 18.09
N ARG A 260 7.13 -10.41 18.20
CA ARG A 260 7.83 -11.16 19.24
C ARG A 260 7.40 -10.67 20.62
N GLU A 261 6.09 -10.62 20.83
CA GLU A 261 5.46 -10.06 22.02
C GLU A 261 5.48 -11.07 23.21
N PRO A 262 6.33 -10.86 24.24
CA PRO A 262 6.40 -11.78 25.39
C PRO A 262 5.10 -11.84 26.19
N GLU A 263 4.35 -10.74 26.29
CA GLU A 263 3.11 -10.71 27.09
C GLU A 263 1.99 -11.58 26.48
N ALA A 264 2.11 -11.95 25.20
CA ALA A 264 1.18 -12.84 24.54
C ALA A 264 1.34 -14.32 24.94
N VAL A 265 2.47 -14.70 25.54
CA VAL A 265 2.80 -16.12 25.82
C VAL A 265 1.68 -16.84 26.59
N PRO A 266 1.10 -16.31 27.68
CA PRO A 266 0.04 -17.00 28.41
C PRO A 266 -1.18 -17.32 27.54
N VAL A 267 -1.63 -16.35 26.72
CA VAL A 267 -2.78 -16.51 25.82
C VAL A 267 -2.47 -17.53 24.73
N LEU A 268 -1.29 -17.44 24.11
CA LEU A 268 -0.90 -18.37 23.05
C LEU A 268 -0.77 -19.81 23.56
N ARG A 269 -0.22 -19.99 24.77
CA ARG A 269 -0.16 -21.31 25.42
C ARG A 269 -1.54 -21.87 25.70
N GLN A 270 -2.45 -21.06 26.23
CA GLN A 270 -3.83 -21.45 26.44
C GLN A 270 -4.46 -21.95 25.14
N ILE A 271 -4.23 -21.26 24.02
CA ILE A 271 -4.76 -21.68 22.71
C ILE A 271 -4.20 -23.04 22.28
N VAL A 272 -2.89 -23.27 22.44
CA VAL A 272 -2.25 -24.54 22.06
C VAL A 272 -2.65 -25.70 22.98
N GLU A 273 -2.70 -25.48 24.28
CA GLU A 273 -2.73 -26.53 25.30
C GLU A 273 -4.16 -26.85 25.80
N ALA A 274 -5.12 -25.91 25.67
CA ALA A 274 -6.46 -26.09 26.25
C ALA A 274 -7.22 -27.28 25.68
N LYS A 275 -7.80 -28.08 26.59
CA LYS A 275 -8.65 -29.24 26.28
C LYS A 275 -10.04 -29.06 26.89
N LYS A 276 -11.07 -29.52 26.17
CA LYS A 276 -12.45 -29.65 26.66
C LYS A 276 -12.81 -31.14 26.75
N ARG A 277 -12.88 -31.66 27.97
CA ARG A 277 -12.98 -33.10 28.30
C ARG A 277 -11.78 -33.88 27.75
N TRP A 278 -11.84 -34.28 26.49
CA TRP A 278 -10.83 -35.10 25.81
C TRP A 278 -10.45 -34.58 24.41
N LYS A 279 -11.13 -33.54 23.92
CA LYS A 279 -10.85 -32.90 22.63
C LYS A 279 -10.15 -31.57 22.85
N TRP A 280 -9.34 -31.13 21.90
CA TRP A 280 -8.76 -29.79 21.92
C TRP A 280 -9.87 -28.73 21.95
N ALA A 281 -9.70 -27.71 22.79
CA ALA A 281 -10.69 -26.64 22.92
C ALA A 281 -10.71 -25.72 21.68
N HIS A 282 -9.55 -25.52 21.07
CA HIS A 282 -9.39 -24.68 19.89
C HIS A 282 -9.19 -25.52 18.63
N HIS A 283 -9.61 -24.95 17.49
CA HIS A 283 -9.39 -25.54 16.18
C HIS A 283 -7.90 -25.74 15.87
N ARG A 284 -7.55 -26.80 15.14
CA ARG A 284 -6.16 -27.17 14.84
C ARG A 284 -5.36 -26.04 14.20
N GLU A 285 -5.97 -25.29 13.26
CA GLU A 285 -5.30 -24.15 12.61
C GLU A 285 -4.91 -23.02 13.57
N LEU A 286 -5.76 -22.67 14.56
CA LEU A 286 -5.41 -21.67 15.57
C LEU A 286 -4.27 -22.17 16.47
N ARG A 287 -4.28 -23.46 16.82
CA ARG A 287 -3.20 -24.11 17.58
C ARG A 287 -1.87 -24.06 16.82
N ILE A 288 -1.89 -24.32 15.50
CA ILE A 288 -0.72 -24.22 14.64
C ILE A 288 -0.18 -22.78 14.63
N ALA A 289 -1.04 -21.78 14.38
CA ALA A 289 -0.63 -20.38 14.37
C ALA A 289 -0.05 -19.93 15.72
N ALA A 290 -0.65 -20.36 16.84
CA ALA A 290 -0.19 -20.04 18.18
C ALA A 290 1.15 -20.72 18.49
N ALA A 291 1.34 -21.98 18.13
CA ALA A 291 2.61 -22.69 18.28
C ALA A 291 3.73 -22.05 17.45
N GLN A 292 3.46 -21.68 16.20
CA GLN A 292 4.41 -20.94 15.35
C GLN A 292 4.78 -19.59 15.96
N SER A 293 3.82 -18.89 16.55
CA SER A 293 4.05 -17.60 17.19
C SER A 293 4.86 -17.72 18.48
N LEU A 294 4.60 -18.76 19.30
CA LEU A 294 5.41 -19.07 20.48
C LEU A 294 6.88 -19.32 20.12
N VAL A 295 7.15 -20.09 19.05
CA VAL A 295 8.52 -20.33 18.57
C VAL A 295 9.22 -19.03 18.16
N LYS A 296 8.49 -18.04 17.63
CA LYS A 296 9.07 -16.72 17.27
C LYS A 296 9.37 -15.85 18.49
N ILE A 297 8.51 -15.91 19.51
CA ILE A 297 8.64 -15.13 20.76
C ILE A 297 9.75 -15.69 21.64
N ASP A 298 9.70 -17.00 21.90
CA ASP A 298 10.71 -17.74 22.66
C ASP A 298 11.02 -19.07 21.96
N PRO A 299 12.15 -19.15 21.23
CA PRO A 299 12.52 -20.37 20.50
C PRO A 299 12.74 -21.58 21.40
N ARG A 300 13.28 -21.39 22.62
CA ARG A 300 13.59 -22.51 23.53
C ARG A 300 12.29 -23.10 24.06
N TYR A 301 11.42 -22.23 24.56
CA TYR A 301 10.15 -22.64 25.14
C TYR A 301 9.15 -23.11 24.05
N GLY A 302 9.13 -22.43 22.91
CA GLY A 302 8.27 -22.78 21.78
C GLY A 302 8.55 -24.18 21.22
N SER A 303 9.82 -24.59 21.15
CA SER A 303 10.16 -25.96 20.73
C SER A 303 9.63 -27.03 21.68
N GLN A 304 9.62 -26.77 22.99
CA GLN A 304 9.05 -27.68 23.98
C GLN A 304 7.53 -27.79 23.83
N VAL A 305 6.83 -26.65 23.74
CA VAL A 305 5.37 -26.63 23.53
C VAL A 305 4.99 -27.37 22.24
N VAL A 306 5.77 -27.19 21.17
CA VAL A 306 5.55 -27.90 19.91
C VAL A 306 5.64 -29.42 20.10
N ALA A 307 6.65 -29.91 20.80
CA ALA A 307 6.82 -31.34 21.07
C ALA A 307 5.61 -31.93 21.82
N ASP A 308 5.06 -31.19 22.79
CA ASP A 308 3.96 -31.65 23.64
C ASP A 308 2.56 -31.40 23.04
N SER A 309 2.47 -30.63 21.95
CA SER A 309 1.19 -30.17 21.38
C SER A 309 0.44 -31.22 20.53
N GLY A 310 1.12 -32.28 20.08
CA GLY A 310 0.56 -33.24 19.11
C GLY A 310 0.32 -32.65 17.71
N LEU A 311 1.02 -31.56 17.38
CA LEU A 311 1.08 -30.99 16.03
C LEU A 311 2.21 -31.64 15.22
N GLU A 312 2.02 -31.79 13.91
CA GLU A 312 3.02 -32.39 13.05
C GLU A 312 4.09 -31.35 12.66
N PRO A 313 5.40 -31.67 12.66
CA PRO A 313 6.44 -30.74 12.24
C PRO A 313 6.21 -30.13 10.86
N ALA A 314 5.65 -30.92 9.93
CA ALA A 314 5.34 -30.46 8.58
C ALA A 314 4.25 -29.36 8.56
N GLU A 315 3.29 -29.38 9.48
CA GLU A 315 2.26 -28.33 9.59
C GLU A 315 2.86 -26.99 10.04
N LEU A 316 3.88 -27.05 10.88
CA LEU A 316 4.60 -25.89 11.42
C LEU A 316 5.58 -25.30 10.40
N ALA A 317 5.99 -26.05 9.38
CA ALA A 317 6.90 -25.58 8.34
C ALA A 317 6.30 -24.44 7.49
N ILE A 318 4.98 -24.41 7.30
CA ILE A 318 4.31 -23.31 6.57
C ILE A 318 4.03 -22.16 7.54
N ALA A 319 5.03 -21.35 7.87
CA ALA A 319 4.89 -20.25 8.84
C ALA A 319 4.63 -18.89 8.17
N PRO A 320 3.97 -17.95 8.87
CA PRO A 320 3.98 -16.55 8.47
C PRO A 320 5.42 -16.01 8.45
N LEU A 321 5.74 -15.16 7.48
CA LEU A 321 7.06 -14.52 7.38
C LEU A 321 7.23 -13.42 8.44
N ASP A 322 8.48 -13.18 8.83
CA ASP A 322 8.86 -12.08 9.72
C ASP A 322 8.88 -10.75 8.96
N ALA A 323 8.80 -9.65 9.72
CA ALA A 323 9.07 -8.32 9.19
C ALA A 323 10.54 -8.23 8.74
N ALA A 324 10.76 -7.61 7.58
CA ALA A 324 12.08 -7.35 7.02
C ALA A 324 12.28 -5.83 6.87
N PRO A 325 12.75 -5.11 7.92
CA PRO A 325 12.90 -3.65 7.88
C PRO A 325 13.76 -3.15 6.72
N ALA A 326 14.80 -3.91 6.35
CA ALA A 326 15.70 -3.59 5.24
C ALA A 326 15.14 -3.94 3.85
N CYS A 327 13.89 -4.41 3.74
CA CYS A 327 13.31 -4.76 2.45
C CYS A 327 13.12 -3.49 1.58
N PRO A 328 13.70 -3.42 0.37
CA PRO A 328 13.64 -2.22 -0.47
C PRO A 328 12.24 -1.96 -1.04
N TRP A 329 11.31 -2.91 -0.90
CA TRP A 329 9.96 -2.85 -1.41
C TRP A 329 8.96 -2.40 -0.33
N VAL A 330 8.02 -1.53 -0.70
CA VAL A 330 6.97 -1.03 0.22
C VAL A 330 6.09 -2.18 0.73
N ARG A 331 5.74 -3.13 -0.15
CA ARG A 331 4.97 -4.32 0.17
C ARG A 331 5.90 -5.50 0.44
N GLN A 332 5.84 -6.01 1.66
CA GLN A 332 6.50 -7.26 2.02
C GLN A 332 5.53 -8.43 1.82
N ARG A 333 6.03 -9.66 1.75
CA ARG A 333 5.15 -10.85 1.76
C ARG A 333 4.81 -11.22 3.20
N ARG A 334 3.61 -11.74 3.44
CA ARG A 334 3.17 -12.24 4.76
C ARG A 334 3.36 -13.75 4.90
N TYR A 335 3.43 -14.46 3.77
CA TYR A 335 3.63 -15.91 3.66
C TYR A 335 4.52 -16.20 2.45
N GLU A 336 5.21 -17.34 2.51
CA GLU A 336 5.95 -17.89 1.37
C GLU A 336 5.00 -18.35 0.26
N ARG A 337 5.42 -18.14 -0.99
CA ARG A 337 4.69 -18.65 -2.17
C ARG A 337 5.29 -19.98 -2.60
N ILE A 338 4.42 -20.96 -2.74
CA ILE A 338 4.78 -22.31 -3.14
C ILE A 338 4.26 -22.52 -4.56
N VAL A 339 5.18 -22.86 -5.47
CA VAL A 339 4.84 -23.31 -6.81
C VAL A 339 4.32 -24.74 -6.70
N LEU A 340 3.13 -25.00 -7.22
CA LEU A 340 2.49 -26.30 -7.13
C LEU A 340 3.04 -27.20 -8.24
N SER A 341 3.42 -28.43 -7.90
CA SER A 341 3.83 -29.44 -8.88
C SER A 341 2.71 -29.81 -9.86
N ARG A 342 1.45 -29.67 -9.43
CA ARG A 342 0.26 -29.80 -10.27
C ARG A 342 -0.63 -28.57 -10.09
N LYS A 343 -1.10 -28.01 -11.20
CA LYS A 343 -2.06 -26.91 -11.16
C LYS A 343 -3.34 -27.36 -10.49
N VAL A 344 -3.90 -26.50 -9.65
CA VAL A 344 -5.13 -26.76 -8.90
C VAL A 344 -6.28 -25.99 -9.55
N SER A 345 -7.39 -26.67 -9.84
CA SER A 345 -8.58 -26.03 -10.41
C SER A 345 -9.44 -25.43 -9.30
N ALA A 346 -9.97 -24.24 -9.55
CA ALA A 346 -10.88 -23.56 -8.65
C ALA A 346 -11.92 -22.74 -9.42
N GLN A 347 -12.98 -22.37 -8.72
CA GLN A 347 -14.04 -21.49 -9.22
C GLN A 347 -14.00 -20.17 -8.47
N LEU A 348 -14.05 -19.08 -9.21
CA LEU A 348 -14.26 -17.73 -8.70
C LEU A 348 -15.71 -17.33 -8.98
N GLY A 349 -16.41 -16.81 -7.99
CA GLY A 349 -17.77 -16.26 -8.14
C GLY A 349 -17.85 -14.84 -7.62
N SER A 350 -18.28 -13.91 -8.46
CA SER A 350 -18.51 -12.50 -8.08
C SER A 350 -19.89 -12.04 -8.54
N SER A 351 -20.26 -10.80 -8.23
CA SER A 351 -21.45 -10.15 -8.78
C SER A 351 -21.45 -10.05 -10.31
N TRP A 352 -20.28 -10.17 -10.95
CA TRP A 352 -20.10 -10.11 -12.40
C TRP A 352 -20.13 -11.48 -13.09
N GLY A 353 -20.32 -12.56 -12.33
CA GLY A 353 -20.38 -13.92 -12.85
C GLY A 353 -19.36 -14.87 -12.23
N LYS A 354 -19.28 -16.07 -12.80
CA LYS A 354 -18.38 -17.14 -12.38
C LYS A 354 -17.25 -17.33 -13.39
N SER A 355 -16.09 -17.73 -12.90
CA SER A 355 -14.85 -17.89 -13.67
C SER A 355 -14.09 -19.12 -13.18
N SER A 356 -13.60 -19.94 -14.12
CA SER A 356 -12.68 -21.02 -13.78
C SER A 356 -11.24 -20.49 -13.75
N ILE A 357 -10.48 -20.86 -12.72
CA ILE A 357 -9.08 -20.50 -12.57
C ILE A 357 -8.22 -21.75 -12.36
N MET A 358 -7.09 -21.80 -13.06
CA MET A 358 -6.05 -22.79 -12.86
C MET A 358 -4.90 -22.19 -12.06
N ILE A 359 -4.80 -22.56 -10.79
CA ILE A 359 -3.85 -22.01 -9.82
C ILE A 359 -2.52 -22.74 -9.93
N ARG A 360 -1.42 -21.98 -10.09
CA ARG A 360 -0.05 -22.51 -10.20
C ARG A 360 0.83 -22.19 -8.99
N GLU A 361 0.51 -21.11 -8.29
CA GLU A 361 1.21 -20.65 -7.09
C GLU A 361 0.20 -20.42 -5.98
N LEU A 362 0.46 -20.96 -4.80
CA LEU A 362 -0.36 -20.75 -3.60
C LEU A 362 0.51 -20.38 -2.40
N SER A 363 -0.13 -19.68 -1.48
CA SER A 363 0.34 -19.39 -0.14
C SER A 363 -0.88 -19.40 0.79
N LEU A 364 -0.63 -19.32 2.08
CA LEU A 364 -1.69 -19.19 3.07
C LEU A 364 -2.48 -17.87 2.99
N GLY A 365 -1.95 -16.87 2.29
CA GLY A 365 -2.59 -15.56 2.08
C GLY A 365 -3.18 -15.36 0.69
N GLY A 366 -3.14 -16.36 -0.20
CA GLY A 366 -3.62 -16.23 -1.58
C GLY A 366 -2.70 -16.87 -2.59
N GLY A 367 -2.87 -16.54 -3.87
CA GLY A 367 -2.17 -17.24 -4.94
C GLY A 367 -2.23 -16.53 -6.29
N MET A 368 -1.80 -17.27 -7.31
CA MET A 368 -1.83 -16.82 -8.69
C MET A 368 -2.19 -17.97 -9.62
N GLY A 369 -3.02 -17.65 -10.61
CA GLY A 369 -3.45 -18.60 -11.63
C GLY A 369 -3.76 -17.94 -12.96
N THR A 370 -4.14 -18.77 -13.91
CA THR A 370 -4.59 -18.36 -15.23
C THR A 370 -6.09 -18.56 -15.38
N LYS A 371 -6.77 -17.61 -16.01
CA LYS A 371 -8.19 -17.70 -16.37
C LYS A 371 -8.38 -17.35 -17.85
N GLU A 372 -9.44 -17.87 -18.44
CA GLU A 372 -9.72 -17.70 -19.88
C GLU A 372 -10.78 -16.61 -20.16
N ASP A 373 -11.36 -16.01 -19.13
CA ASP A 373 -12.40 -14.99 -19.26
C ASP A 373 -11.96 -13.57 -18.89
N ASN A 374 -12.90 -12.63 -19.01
CA ASN A 374 -12.73 -11.21 -18.71
C ASN A 374 -13.23 -10.78 -17.32
N LEU A 375 -13.33 -11.69 -16.32
CA LEU A 375 -13.63 -11.33 -14.93
C LEU A 375 -12.82 -10.10 -14.47
N ARG A 376 -13.52 -9.10 -13.92
CA ARG A 376 -12.99 -7.77 -13.65
C ARG A 376 -12.00 -7.80 -12.48
N ILE A 377 -10.77 -7.34 -12.73
CA ILE A 377 -9.75 -7.12 -11.69
C ILE A 377 -10.22 -6.05 -10.70
N GLY A 378 -9.80 -6.19 -9.43
CA GLY A 378 -10.15 -5.27 -8.35
C GLY A 378 -11.52 -5.56 -7.73
N SER A 379 -12.21 -6.60 -8.22
CA SER A 379 -13.43 -7.11 -7.61
C SER A 379 -13.12 -8.10 -6.50
N GLU A 380 -14.05 -8.18 -5.55
CA GLU A 380 -14.16 -9.30 -4.63
C GLU A 380 -14.74 -10.51 -5.37
N ALA A 381 -14.24 -11.69 -5.01
CA ALA A 381 -14.81 -12.95 -5.45
C ALA A 381 -14.79 -13.97 -4.31
N ASN A 382 -15.78 -14.87 -4.33
CA ASN A 382 -15.72 -16.12 -3.60
C ASN A 382 -14.86 -17.11 -4.39
N LEU A 383 -13.83 -17.65 -3.75
CA LEU A 383 -12.97 -18.69 -4.26
C LEU A 383 -13.41 -20.04 -3.68
N ASP A 384 -13.61 -21.03 -4.55
CA ASP A 384 -13.83 -22.42 -4.18
C ASP A 384 -12.79 -23.30 -4.89
N ILE A 385 -11.83 -23.84 -4.11
CA ILE A 385 -10.82 -24.78 -4.60
C ILE A 385 -11.31 -26.21 -4.34
N SER A 386 -11.39 -27.02 -5.39
CA SER A 386 -11.76 -28.43 -5.31
C SER A 386 -10.55 -29.30 -4.98
N VAL A 387 -10.66 -30.10 -3.92
CA VAL A 387 -9.59 -30.98 -3.40
C VAL A 387 -10.19 -32.37 -3.20
N GLY A 388 -10.26 -33.15 -4.28
CA GLY A 388 -11.04 -34.39 -4.30
C GLY A 388 -12.51 -34.10 -4.02
N VAL A 389 -13.06 -34.71 -2.95
CA VAL A 389 -14.45 -34.50 -2.50
C VAL A 389 -14.62 -33.33 -1.52
N ARG A 390 -13.53 -32.67 -1.12
CA ARG A 390 -13.54 -31.55 -0.18
C ARG A 390 -13.31 -30.23 -0.89
N HIS A 391 -13.78 -29.15 -0.28
CA HIS A 391 -13.66 -27.79 -0.79
C HIS A 391 -12.89 -26.91 0.19
N ILE A 392 -12.11 -25.98 -0.35
CA ILE A 392 -11.55 -24.85 0.39
C ILE A 392 -12.27 -23.60 -0.09
N ARG A 393 -12.93 -22.91 0.84
CA ARG A 393 -13.71 -21.71 0.53
C ARG A 393 -13.06 -20.47 1.15
N ALA A 394 -12.97 -19.41 0.37
CA ALA A 394 -12.43 -18.14 0.81
C ALA A 394 -13.10 -16.97 0.08
N GLN A 395 -13.14 -15.80 0.70
CA GLN A 395 -13.34 -14.55 0.01
C GLN A 395 -11.97 -13.99 -0.36
N VAL A 396 -11.85 -13.51 -1.60
CA VAL A 396 -10.60 -13.02 -2.15
C VAL A 396 -10.75 -11.66 -2.83
N LEU A 397 -9.69 -10.86 -2.78
CA LEU A 397 -9.53 -9.69 -3.63
C LEU A 397 -8.70 -10.04 -4.86
N LEU A 398 -9.25 -9.79 -6.05
CA LEU A 398 -8.57 -10.06 -7.31
C LEU A 398 -7.60 -8.92 -7.65
N ARG A 399 -6.35 -9.27 -7.93
CA ARG A 399 -5.26 -8.36 -8.31
C ARG A 399 -4.78 -8.72 -9.72
N ARG A 400 -4.55 -7.73 -10.58
CA ARG A 400 -4.00 -7.96 -11.93
C ARG A 400 -2.53 -8.33 -11.80
N SER A 401 -2.14 -9.43 -12.44
CA SER A 401 -0.73 -9.72 -12.70
C SER A 401 -0.38 -9.34 -14.15
N ARG A 402 -1.01 -10.01 -15.12
CA ARG A 402 -0.78 -9.83 -16.57
C ARG A 402 -2.07 -10.11 -17.35
N VAL A 403 -2.00 -10.02 -18.68
CA VAL A 403 -3.07 -10.52 -19.56
C VAL A 403 -3.26 -12.02 -19.26
N ASN A 404 -4.48 -12.42 -18.91
CA ASN A 404 -4.90 -13.78 -18.49
C ASN A 404 -4.30 -14.35 -17.19
N GLU A 405 -3.42 -13.61 -16.50
CA GLU A 405 -2.95 -13.97 -15.16
C GLU A 405 -3.64 -13.15 -14.08
N VAL A 406 -4.24 -13.85 -13.13
CA VAL A 406 -4.91 -13.26 -11.98
C VAL A 406 -4.19 -13.66 -10.70
N GLY A 407 -3.77 -12.67 -9.93
CA GLY A 407 -3.40 -12.84 -8.54
C GLY A 407 -4.64 -12.69 -7.68
N PHE A 408 -4.69 -13.38 -6.54
CA PHE A 408 -5.76 -13.19 -5.57
C PHE A 408 -5.19 -13.21 -4.16
N GLU A 409 -5.83 -12.47 -3.27
CA GLU A 409 -5.45 -12.33 -1.87
C GLU A 409 -6.63 -12.77 -1.01
N ILE A 410 -6.41 -13.74 -0.12
CA ILE A 410 -7.44 -14.25 0.79
C ILE A 410 -7.67 -13.20 1.87
N VAL A 411 -8.86 -12.62 1.84
CA VAL A 411 -9.29 -11.62 2.83
C VAL A 411 -10.15 -12.20 3.93
N ASN A 412 -10.79 -13.35 3.68
CA ASN A 412 -11.54 -14.07 4.70
C ASN A 412 -11.66 -15.56 4.35
N THR A 413 -11.67 -16.43 5.36
CA THR A 413 -11.87 -17.88 5.22
C THR A 413 -12.15 -18.49 6.59
N ASP A 414 -12.88 -19.60 6.63
CA ASP A 414 -13.05 -20.36 7.87
C ASP A 414 -11.78 -21.15 8.22
N LEU A 415 -11.64 -21.56 9.50
CA LEU A 415 -10.44 -22.23 9.99
C LEU A 415 -10.21 -23.61 9.37
N GLU A 416 -11.27 -24.31 8.96
CA GLU A 416 -11.18 -25.64 8.34
C GLU A 416 -10.69 -25.53 6.88
N SER A 417 -11.23 -24.57 6.12
CA SER A 417 -10.73 -24.20 4.78
C SER A 417 -9.27 -23.77 4.84
N ARG A 418 -8.89 -22.94 5.81
CA ARG A 418 -7.52 -22.49 6.03
C ARG A 418 -6.57 -23.64 6.39
N TYR A 419 -7.02 -24.59 7.20
CA TYR A 419 -6.27 -25.80 7.54
C TYR A 419 -6.09 -26.73 6.34
N ARG A 420 -7.13 -26.95 5.53
CA ARG A 420 -7.03 -27.74 4.29
C ARG A 420 -6.07 -27.12 3.29
N LEU A 421 -6.09 -25.79 3.14
CA LEU A 421 -5.11 -25.08 2.31
C LEU A 421 -3.68 -25.36 2.78
N ARG A 422 -3.42 -25.31 4.10
CA ARG A 422 -2.12 -25.68 4.66
C ARG A 422 -1.71 -27.10 4.28
N ARG A 423 -2.61 -28.08 4.36
CA ARG A 423 -2.30 -29.47 3.97
C ARG A 423 -1.85 -29.60 2.51
N ILE A 424 -2.48 -28.89 1.58
CA ILE A 424 -2.06 -28.85 0.18
C ILE A 424 -0.65 -28.27 0.04
N LEU A 425 -0.36 -27.19 0.76
CA LEU A 425 0.95 -26.54 0.72
C LEU A 425 2.04 -27.45 1.29
N VAL A 426 1.76 -28.16 2.39
CA VAL A 426 2.67 -29.15 2.97
C VAL A 426 2.96 -30.28 1.98
N GLU A 427 1.93 -30.82 1.33
CA GLU A 427 2.08 -31.86 0.31
C GLU A 427 2.89 -31.37 -0.90
N ALA A 428 2.68 -30.11 -1.32
CA ALA A 428 3.44 -29.50 -2.40
C ALA A 428 4.93 -29.31 -2.03
N LEU A 429 5.24 -28.87 -0.80
CA LEU A 429 6.62 -28.75 -0.33
C LEU A 429 7.34 -30.09 -0.27
N GLN A 430 6.67 -31.13 0.24
CA GLN A 430 7.26 -32.46 0.40
C GLN A 430 7.56 -33.15 -0.93
N ARG A 431 6.79 -32.84 -1.99
CA ARG A 431 6.99 -33.44 -3.31
C ARG A 431 8.12 -32.79 -4.10
N GLY A 432 8.55 -31.57 -3.75
CA GLY A 432 9.57 -30.81 -4.49
C GLY A 432 9.22 -30.59 -5.97
N PRO A 433 9.96 -29.75 -6.69
CA PRO A 433 9.95 -29.83 -8.15
C PRO A 433 10.66 -31.12 -8.55
N GLU A 434 9.95 -32.06 -9.18
CA GLU A 434 10.61 -33.04 -10.03
C GLU A 434 11.38 -32.24 -11.09
N ASN A 435 12.70 -32.42 -11.15
CA ASN A 435 13.57 -31.87 -12.19
C ASN A 435 12.92 -32.06 -13.57
N LYS A 436 12.36 -30.99 -14.10
CA LYS A 436 12.24 -30.77 -15.53
C LYS A 436 12.85 -29.42 -15.79
N ASP A 437 14.05 -29.46 -16.34
CA ASP A 437 14.70 -28.36 -17.04
C ASP A 437 13.66 -27.58 -17.85
N ILE A 438 13.28 -26.43 -17.32
CA ILE A 438 12.79 -25.32 -18.13
C ILE A 438 13.72 -24.18 -17.78
N ASP A 439 14.73 -24.06 -18.63
CA ASP A 439 15.67 -22.98 -18.75
C ASP A 439 14.99 -21.63 -18.45
N TRP A 440 15.19 -21.13 -17.24
CA TRP A 440 14.74 -19.81 -16.82
C TRP A 440 15.91 -18.86 -17.04
N ASP A 441 15.98 -18.25 -18.22
CA ASP A 441 16.84 -17.09 -18.48
C ASP A 441 16.41 -15.97 -17.52
N GLY A 442 17.20 -15.81 -16.46
CA GLY A 442 17.02 -14.85 -15.39
C GLY A 442 17.15 -13.38 -15.78
N LYS A 443 16.87 -12.98 -17.02
CA LYS A 443 16.77 -11.58 -17.42
C LYS A 443 15.37 -11.02 -17.15
N ARG A 444 15.21 -10.41 -15.97
CA ARG A 444 14.25 -9.31 -15.80
C ARG A 444 14.71 -8.16 -16.72
N LYS A 445 13.95 -7.84 -17.76
CA LYS A 445 14.07 -6.55 -18.43
C LYS A 445 13.58 -5.46 -17.48
N ALA A 446 14.39 -4.40 -17.42
CA ALA A 446 14.27 -3.22 -16.57
C ALA A 446 12.91 -2.54 -16.63
#